data_AF-A0A2K6ENC2-F1
#
_entry.id   AF-A0A2K6ENC2-F1
#
_cell.length_a   1.000
_cell.length_b   1.000
_cell.length_c   1.000
_cell.angle_alpha   90.00
_cell.angle_beta   90.00
_cell.angle_gamma   90.00
#
_symmetry.space_group_name_H-M   'P 1'
#
loop_
_entity.id
_entity.type
_entity.pdbx_description
1 polymer ?
#
loop_
_entity_poly.entity_id
_entity_poly.type
_entity_poly.pdbx_seq_one_letter_code
_entity_poly.pdbx_strand_id
1 'polypeptide(L)'
;MAKSFGFLVSQEVLLKCPRGNNSDIIQCDDVGNLKVNNGTRGNIGNKDTGRCISRAADQTVVCPSEWLKYQGKCYWFSAEMKTWRDSYVYCLGRKSHLLIIQDQPEMAFIQKNLKHSNYVWIGLNFTSMKKTWTWVDGSPLDPEM
;
A
#
# COMPACT_ATOMS: atom_id res chain seq x y z
N MET A 1 26.04 15.94 15.10
CA MET A 1 24.58 16.00 14.92
C MET A 1 24.00 14.65 15.30
N ALA A 2 23.10 14.60 16.29
CA ALA A 2 22.40 13.37 16.65
C ALA A 2 21.40 13.01 15.54
N LYS A 3 21.30 11.72 15.19
CA LYS A 3 20.31 11.21 14.25
C LYS A 3 19.09 10.76 15.05
N SER A 4 17.90 11.26 14.71
CA SER A 4 16.65 10.80 15.32
C SER A 4 16.18 9.51 14.65
N PHE A 5 15.87 8.51 15.46
CA PHE A 5 15.30 7.23 15.03
C PHE A 5 13.83 7.16 15.42
N GLY A 6 13.01 6.58 14.55
CA GLY A 6 11.58 6.39 14.78
C GLY A 6 11.06 5.23 13.93
N PHE A 7 9.89 4.72 14.29
CA PHE A 7 9.17 3.77 13.44
C PHE A 7 8.74 4.47 12.14
N LEU A 8 8.18 3.75 11.17
CA LEU A 8 7.68 4.35 9.94
C LEU A 8 6.33 3.75 9.54
N VAL A 9 5.53 4.56 8.85
CA VAL A 9 4.33 4.09 8.18
C VAL A 9 4.57 4.15 6.68
N SER A 10 4.36 3.01 6.03
CA SER A 10 4.48 2.88 4.59
C SER A 10 3.12 2.71 3.94
N GLN A 11 2.97 3.27 2.76
CA GLN A 11 1.80 3.20 1.90
C GLN A 11 2.22 2.65 0.54
N GLU A 12 1.46 1.68 0.03
CA GLU A 12 1.78 0.96 -1.21
C GLU A 12 1.37 1.72 -2.48
N VAL A 13 2.05 1.42 -3.60
CA VAL A 13 1.61 1.77 -4.95
C VAL A 13 0.81 0.60 -5.52
N LEU A 14 -0.51 0.75 -5.65
CA LEU A 14 -1.48 -0.29 -6.05
C LEU A 14 -0.97 -1.25 -7.15
N LEU A 15 -1.02 -2.56 -6.87
CA LEU A 15 -1.11 -3.59 -7.91
C LEU A 15 -2.49 -3.52 -8.57
N LYS A 16 -2.60 -2.79 -9.68
CA LYS A 16 -3.80 -2.80 -10.53
C LYS A 16 -3.77 -4.06 -11.40
N CYS A 17 -4.61 -5.04 -11.11
CA CYS A 17 -4.82 -6.16 -12.02
C CYS A 17 -5.39 -5.64 -13.36
N PRO A 18 -4.76 -5.90 -14.51
CA PRO A 18 -5.29 -5.51 -15.81
C PRO A 18 -6.60 -6.24 -16.10
N ARG A 19 -7.57 -5.55 -16.73
CA ARG A 19 -8.74 -6.19 -17.36
C ARG A 19 -8.24 -7.16 -18.45
N GLY A 20 -8.38 -8.46 -18.24
CA GLY A 20 -8.34 -9.44 -19.31
C GLY A 20 -9.70 -9.52 -20.00
N ASN A 21 -9.74 -9.42 -21.33
CA ASN A 21 -10.97 -9.58 -22.14
C ASN A 21 -11.44 -11.05 -22.27
N ASN A 22 -10.91 -11.97 -21.46
CA ASN A 22 -11.26 -13.38 -21.54
C ASN A 22 -11.26 -14.02 -20.15
N SER A 23 -12.27 -14.86 -19.89
CA SER A 23 -12.77 -15.25 -18.58
C SER A 23 -12.03 -16.39 -17.86
N ASP A 24 -10.87 -16.82 -18.34
CA ASP A 24 -10.21 -18.06 -17.87
C ASP A 24 -8.94 -17.83 -17.04
N ILE A 25 -8.86 -16.72 -16.33
CA ILE A 25 -7.68 -16.32 -15.55
C ILE A 25 -8.02 -16.25 -14.06
N ILE A 26 -7.42 -17.15 -13.29
CA ILE A 26 -7.56 -17.25 -11.83
C ILE A 26 -6.15 -17.13 -11.23
N GLN A 27 -5.97 -16.10 -10.40
CA GLN A 27 -4.83 -15.83 -9.52
C GLN A 27 -3.64 -15.05 -10.12
N CYS A 28 -3.37 -13.89 -9.51
CA CYS A 28 -2.09 -13.18 -9.57
C CYS A 28 -1.27 -13.61 -8.35
N ASP A 29 -0.01 -14.01 -8.54
CA ASP A 29 0.91 -14.25 -7.43
C ASP A 29 1.48 -12.93 -6.86
N ASP A 30 2.24 -13.00 -5.76
CA ASP A 30 2.88 -11.85 -5.09
C ASP A 30 3.90 -11.09 -5.97
N VAL A 31 4.13 -11.57 -7.20
CA VAL A 31 4.99 -10.98 -8.23
C VAL A 31 4.18 -10.39 -9.39
N GLY A 32 2.85 -10.57 -9.40
CA GLY A 32 1.94 -10.06 -10.41
C GLY A 32 1.81 -10.94 -11.66
N ASN A 33 2.19 -12.22 -11.60
CA ASN A 33 2.13 -13.14 -12.73
C ASN A 33 0.92 -14.09 -12.69
N LEU A 34 0.51 -14.54 -13.88
CA LEU A 34 -0.49 -15.58 -14.11
C LEU A 34 0.13 -16.96 -13.92
N LYS A 35 -0.55 -17.85 -13.17
CA LYS A 35 -0.22 -19.28 -13.18
C LYS A 35 -1.42 -20.10 -13.65
N VAL A 36 -1.28 -20.67 -14.84
CA VAL A 36 -2.14 -21.74 -15.33
C VAL A 36 -1.56 -23.05 -14.83
N ASN A 37 -2.33 -23.78 -14.04
CA ASN A 37 -2.02 -25.12 -13.59
C ASN A 37 -2.12 -26.07 -14.80
N ASN A 38 -0.97 -26.58 -15.23
CA ASN A 38 -0.89 -27.45 -16.40
C ASN A 38 -1.65 -28.76 -16.13
N GLY A 39 -2.58 -29.13 -17.01
CA GLY A 39 -3.29 -30.39 -16.86
C GLY A 39 -4.44 -30.56 -17.83
N THR A 40 -4.16 -30.69 -19.14
CA THR A 40 -5.13 -31.35 -19.99
C THR A 40 -5.29 -32.79 -19.50
N ARG A 41 -6.54 -33.12 -19.16
CA ARG A 41 -7.12 -34.46 -18.91
C ARG A 41 -7.10 -34.96 -17.46
N GLY A 42 -8.22 -34.71 -16.77
CA GLY A 42 -8.55 -35.30 -15.46
C GLY A 42 -9.92 -34.87 -14.89
N ASN A 43 -11.01 -35.15 -15.62
CA ASN A 43 -12.39 -35.47 -15.20
C ASN A 43 -13.09 -34.75 -14.00
N ILE A 44 -13.88 -33.72 -14.37
CA ILE A 44 -15.23 -33.27 -13.94
C ILE A 44 -15.77 -33.61 -12.53
N GLY A 45 -16.24 -32.55 -11.85
CA GLY A 45 -17.45 -32.52 -11.01
C GLY A 45 -17.38 -31.29 -10.09
N ASN A 46 -18.32 -30.37 -9.97
CA ASN A 46 -19.74 -30.30 -10.31
C ASN A 46 -20.07 -28.83 -10.62
N LYS A 47 -21.09 -28.66 -11.43
CA LYS A 47 -21.86 -27.46 -11.74
C LYS A 47 -21.80 -26.40 -10.63
N ASP A 48 -21.32 -25.21 -10.97
CA ASP A 48 -22.04 -23.94 -10.79
C ASP A 48 -21.09 -22.75 -10.96
N THR A 49 -21.42 -21.98 -12.01
CA THR A 49 -21.39 -20.51 -12.01
C THR A 49 -20.06 -19.81 -11.81
N GLY A 50 -19.57 -19.23 -12.90
CA GLY A 50 -18.55 -18.19 -12.81
C GLY A 50 -19.00 -16.99 -11.97
N ARG A 51 -18.04 -16.33 -11.34
CA ARG A 51 -17.86 -14.88 -11.38
C ARG A 51 -16.65 -14.50 -10.55
N CYS A 52 -15.72 -13.74 -11.15
CA CYS A 52 -15.24 -12.56 -10.45
C CYS A 52 -16.49 -11.79 -10.04
N ILE A 53 -16.77 -11.62 -8.74
CA ILE A 53 -17.90 -10.81 -8.31
C ILE A 53 -17.56 -9.36 -8.66
N SER A 54 -17.87 -8.95 -9.88
CA SER A 54 -18.26 -7.59 -10.17
C SER A 54 -19.73 -7.47 -9.77
N ARG A 55 -19.96 -7.16 -8.49
CA ARG A 55 -21.15 -6.39 -8.12
C ARG A 55 -20.70 -4.94 -8.10
N ALA A 56 -21.22 -4.19 -9.08
CA ALA A 56 -21.07 -2.76 -9.32
C ALA A 56 -20.11 -1.99 -8.37
N ALA A 57 -19.01 -1.50 -8.94
CA ALA A 57 -18.09 -0.53 -8.36
C ALA A 57 -17.35 -0.96 -7.08
N ASP A 58 -16.38 -1.87 -7.19
CA ASP A 58 -15.21 -1.79 -6.30
C ASP A 58 -14.02 -2.53 -6.92
N GLN A 59 -12.89 -1.82 -7.05
CA GLN A 59 -11.61 -2.48 -7.28
C GLN A 59 -11.30 -3.22 -5.97
N THR A 60 -11.39 -4.55 -5.93
CA THR A 60 -11.03 -5.29 -4.70
C THR A 60 -9.52 -5.19 -4.48
N VAL A 61 -9.09 -4.14 -3.80
CA VAL A 61 -7.69 -3.95 -3.39
C VAL A 61 -7.35 -5.07 -2.41
N VAL A 62 -6.39 -5.91 -2.77
CA VAL A 62 -5.82 -6.96 -1.91
C VAL A 62 -4.52 -6.42 -1.36
N CYS A 63 -4.37 -6.41 -0.04
CA CYS A 63 -3.15 -5.98 0.63
C CYS A 63 -2.27 -7.20 0.96
N PRO A 64 -0.93 -7.07 0.93
CA PRO A 64 -0.04 -8.14 1.36
C PRO A 64 -0.28 -8.52 2.84
N SER A 65 0.15 -9.73 3.22
CA SER A 65 0.13 -10.17 4.61
C SER A 65 0.87 -9.17 5.52
N GLU A 66 0.33 -8.90 6.71
CA GLU A 66 0.81 -7.89 7.67
C GLU A 66 0.55 -6.41 7.29
N TRP A 67 -0.20 -6.13 6.21
CA TRP A 67 -0.64 -4.78 5.86
C TRP A 67 -2.11 -4.55 6.25
N LEU A 68 -2.41 -3.35 6.74
CA LEU A 68 -3.78 -2.94 7.04
C LEU A 68 -4.41 -2.27 5.83
N LYS A 69 -5.65 -2.66 5.50
CA LYS A 69 -6.44 -2.05 4.44
C LYS A 69 -7.32 -0.94 4.99
N TYR A 70 -7.29 0.24 4.37
CA TYR A 70 -8.22 1.32 4.64
C TYR A 70 -8.48 2.13 3.36
N GLN A 71 -9.76 2.37 3.04
CA GLN A 71 -10.21 3.12 1.86
C GLN A 71 -9.49 2.76 0.53
N GLY A 72 -9.29 1.46 0.26
CA GLY A 72 -8.64 1.02 -0.97
C GLY A 72 -7.12 1.27 -1.03
N LYS A 73 -6.49 1.57 0.11
CA LYS A 73 -5.04 1.65 0.26
C LYS A 73 -4.55 0.61 1.27
N CYS A 74 -3.28 0.26 1.16
CA CYS A 74 -2.59 -0.67 2.06
C CYS A 74 -1.54 0.10 2.86
N TYR A 75 -1.52 -0.14 4.17
CA TYR A 75 -0.63 0.53 5.11
C TYR A 75 0.17 -0.48 5.91
N TRP A 76 1.47 -0.22 6.04
CA TRP A 76 2.38 -1.05 6.82
C TRP A 76 3.05 -0.23 7.92
N PHE A 77 3.01 -0.76 9.14
CA PHE A 77 3.58 -0.14 10.31
C PHE A 77 4.85 -0.91 10.68
N SER A 78 6.01 -0.25 10.65
CA SER A 78 7.27 -0.95 10.90
C SER A 78 7.42 -1.39 12.36
N ALA A 79 8.12 -2.50 12.53
CA ALA A 79 8.70 -2.91 13.82
C ALA A 79 10.14 -2.39 14.00
N GLU A 80 10.72 -1.77 12.95
CA GLU A 80 12.09 -1.26 12.96
C GLU A 80 12.12 0.26 13.08
N MET A 81 13.03 0.78 13.92
CA MET A 81 13.32 2.20 14.00
C MET A 81 14.43 2.60 13.04
N LYS A 82 14.22 3.65 12.26
CA LYS A 82 15.17 4.16 11.25
C LYS A 82 15.20 5.69 11.27
N THR A 83 16.19 6.28 10.62
CA THR A 83 16.14 7.73 10.33
C THR A 83 15.10 7.99 9.26
N TRP A 84 14.65 9.24 9.09
CA TRP A 84 13.70 9.57 8.03
C TRP A 84 14.22 9.14 6.64
N ARG A 85 15.49 9.44 6.34
CA ARG A 85 16.13 9.08 5.06
C ARG A 85 16.20 7.57 4.86
N ASP A 86 16.58 6.82 5.90
CA ASP A 86 16.67 5.36 5.80
C ASP A 86 15.27 4.73 5.69
N SER A 87 14.27 5.32 6.35
CA SER A 87 12.87 4.90 6.25
C SER A 87 12.33 5.09 4.84
N TYR A 88 12.66 6.21 4.20
CA TYR A 88 12.30 6.48 2.81
C TYR A 88 12.89 5.42 1.87
N VAL A 89 14.20 5.16 1.95
CA VAL A 89 14.87 4.13 1.14
C VAL A 89 14.30 2.74 1.42
N TYR A 90 13.99 2.43 2.69
CA TYR A 90 13.41 1.15 3.08
C TYR A 90 12.00 0.92 2.48
N CYS A 91 11.15 1.95 2.43
CA CYS A 91 9.86 1.86 1.76
C CYS A 91 10.03 1.60 0.27
N LEU A 92 10.95 2.31 -0.40
CA LEU A 92 11.21 2.14 -1.83
C LEU A 92 11.65 0.70 -2.17
N GLY A 93 12.50 0.10 -1.32
CA GLY A 93 12.91 -1.31 -1.46
C GLY A 93 11.75 -2.30 -1.37
N ARG A 94 10.64 -1.91 -0.73
CA ARG A 94 9.40 -2.69 -0.61
C ARG A 94 8.34 -2.31 -1.67
N LYS A 95 8.72 -1.61 -2.75
CA LYS A 95 7.80 -1.10 -3.79
C LYS A 95 6.67 -0.24 -3.21
N SER A 96 7.00 0.54 -2.19
CA SER A 96 6.09 1.39 -1.43
C SER A 96 6.74 2.74 -1.16
N HIS A 97 6.01 3.67 -0.56
CA HIS A 97 6.56 4.96 -0.12
C HIS A 97 6.20 5.22 1.33
N LEU A 98 6.83 6.23 1.93
CA LEU A 98 6.38 6.73 3.24
C LEU A 98 4.98 7.32 3.10
N LEU A 99 4.14 7.13 4.12
CA LEU A 99 2.74 7.57 4.15
C LEU A 99 2.57 9.03 3.70
N ILE A 100 1.64 9.25 2.78
CA ILE A 100 1.14 10.57 2.40
C ILE A 100 -0.27 10.68 2.94
N ILE A 101 -0.51 11.62 3.84
CA ILE A 101 -1.84 11.86 4.40
C ILE A 101 -2.59 12.77 3.44
N GLN A 102 -3.79 12.35 3.04
CA GLN A 102 -4.65 13.08 2.11
C GLN A 102 -5.84 13.73 2.82
N ASP A 103 -6.31 13.17 3.92
CA ASP A 103 -7.47 13.67 4.65
C ASP A 103 -7.45 13.32 6.15
N GLN A 104 -8.34 13.98 6.90
CA GLN A 104 -8.53 13.77 8.34
C GLN A 104 -8.95 12.33 8.70
N PRO A 105 -9.87 11.66 7.97
CA PRO A 105 -10.17 10.25 8.19
C PRO A 105 -8.96 9.31 8.10
N GLU A 106 -8.09 9.50 7.10
CA GLU A 106 -6.84 8.77 6.94
C GLU A 106 -5.92 9.04 8.14
N MET A 107 -5.76 10.30 8.55
CA MET A 107 -4.97 10.64 9.74
C MET A 107 -5.49 9.94 11.01
N ALA A 108 -6.80 9.95 11.24
CA ALA A 108 -7.43 9.29 12.39
C ALA A 108 -7.24 7.76 12.33
N PHE A 109 -7.34 7.16 11.14
CA PHE A 109 -7.04 5.74 10.96
C PHE A 109 -5.60 5.42 11.34
N ILE A 110 -4.63 6.22 10.91
CA ILE A 110 -3.23 6.02 11.25
C ILE A 110 -3.03 6.14 12.76
N GLN A 111 -3.52 7.21 13.39
CA GLN A 111 -3.40 7.43 14.84
C GLN A 111 -3.98 6.27 15.67
N LYS A 112 -5.14 5.74 15.28
CA LYS A 112 -5.78 4.61 15.96
C LYS A 112 -4.93 3.33 15.92
N ASN A 113 -4.15 3.13 14.87
CA ASN A 113 -3.33 1.94 14.68
C ASN A 113 -1.87 2.12 15.15
N LEU A 114 -1.48 3.33 15.56
CA LEU A 114 -0.22 3.54 16.27
C LEU A 114 -0.32 2.95 17.67
N LYS A 115 0.73 2.22 18.08
CA LYS A 115 0.88 1.83 19.48
C LYS A 115 1.16 3.09 20.30
N HIS A 116 0.52 3.23 21.47
CA HIS A 116 0.39 4.43 22.32
C HIS A 116 1.65 5.27 22.64
N SER A 117 2.85 4.86 22.23
CA SER A 117 4.13 5.52 22.53
C SER A 117 5.11 5.60 21.35
N ASN A 118 4.66 5.28 20.13
CA ASN A 118 5.53 5.23 18.96
C ASN A 118 5.44 6.51 18.13
N TYR A 119 6.51 7.30 18.10
CA TYR A 119 6.71 8.30 17.03
C TYR A 119 7.00 7.58 15.72
N VAL A 120 6.32 8.00 14.65
CA VAL A 120 6.48 7.44 13.30
C VAL A 120 6.92 8.48 12.30
N TRP A 121 7.78 8.07 11.38
CA TRP A 121 8.08 8.80 10.15
C TRP A 121 6.95 8.63 9.14
N ILE A 122 6.57 9.76 8.56
CA ILE A 122 5.66 9.88 7.42
C ILE A 122 6.40 10.54 6.25
N GLY A 123 5.76 10.62 5.09
CA GLY A 123 6.33 11.11 3.85
C GLY A 123 6.54 12.62 3.78
N LEU A 124 6.23 13.37 4.84
CA LEU A 124 6.40 14.81 4.86
C LEU A 124 7.85 15.18 5.14
N ASN A 125 8.44 16.01 4.29
CA ASN A 125 9.82 16.48 4.44
C ASN A 125 9.96 17.95 4.07
N PHE A 126 10.80 18.68 4.80
CA PHE A 126 11.13 20.06 4.47
C PHE A 126 12.20 20.10 3.39
N THR A 127 11.87 20.70 2.25
CA THR A 127 12.81 20.84 1.13
C THR A 127 13.43 22.24 1.13
N SER A 128 14.70 22.34 1.52
CA SER A 128 15.42 23.63 1.60
C SER A 128 15.43 24.42 0.28
N MET A 129 15.45 23.73 -0.87
CA MET A 129 15.41 24.38 -2.18
C MET A 129 14.09 25.12 -2.44
N LYS A 130 12.96 24.50 -2.06
CA LYS A 130 11.61 25.07 -2.21
C LYS A 130 11.18 25.90 -1.00
N LYS A 131 11.96 25.86 0.09
CA LYS A 131 11.65 26.46 1.40
C LYS A 131 10.24 26.12 1.90
N THR A 132 9.79 24.88 1.64
CA THR A 132 8.43 24.43 1.95
C THR A 132 8.40 22.95 2.33
N TRP A 133 7.31 22.54 2.97
CA TRP A 133 7.01 21.15 3.25
C TRP A 133 6.44 20.46 2.01
N THR A 134 7.01 19.32 1.66
CA THR A 134 6.62 18.53 0.51
C THR A 134 6.50 17.06 0.91
N TRP A 135 5.52 16.39 0.34
CA TRP A 135 5.38 14.95 0.42
C TRP A 135 6.42 14.25 -0.46
N VAL A 136 6.63 12.95 -0.21
CA VAL A 136 7.59 12.12 -0.98
C VAL A 136 7.23 11.95 -2.46
N ASP A 137 5.98 12.22 -2.85
CA ASP A 137 5.54 12.28 -4.26
C ASP A 137 5.83 13.65 -4.92
N GLY A 138 6.36 14.61 -4.16
CA GLY A 138 6.70 15.95 -4.60
C GLY A 138 5.56 16.97 -4.49
N SER A 139 4.35 16.56 -4.08
CA SER A 139 3.24 17.46 -3.83
C SER A 139 3.50 18.36 -2.60
N PRO A 140 3.04 19.63 -2.62
CA PRO A 140 3.14 20.50 -1.46
C PRO A 140 2.16 20.07 -0.36
N LEU A 141 2.47 20.42 0.89
CA LEU A 141 1.48 20.32 1.98
C LEU A 141 0.33 21.30 1.73
N ASP A 142 -0.90 20.81 1.76
CA ASP A 142 -2.10 21.65 1.70
C ASP A 142 -2.31 22.37 3.05
N PRO A 143 -2.46 23.71 3.08
CA PRO A 143 -2.74 24.45 4.30
C PRO A 143 -4.10 24.16 4.95
N GLU A 144 -5.07 23.64 4.20
CA GLU A 144 -6.45 23.41 4.67
C GLU A 144 -6.70 21.98 5.20
N MET A 145 -5.65 21.15 5.22
CA MET A 145 -5.73 19.75 5.64
C MET A 145 -5.88 19.56 7.15
#